data_AF-A0A5C5VLQ3-F1
#
_entry.id   AF-A0A5C5VLQ3-F1
#
_cell.length_a   1.000
_cell.length_b   1.000
_cell.length_c   1.000
_cell.angle_alpha   90.00
_cell.angle_beta   90.00
_cell.angle_gamma   90.00
#
_symmetry.space_group_name_H-M   'P 1'
#
loop_
_entity.id
_entity.type
_entity.pdbx_description
1 polymer ?
#
loop_
_entity_poly.entity_id
_entity_poly.type
_entity_poly.pdbx_seq_one_letter_code
_entity_poly.pdbx_strand_id
1 'polypeptide(L)'
;MSSEPIEIPTPDEDTPETPSPGGELHIGRVVVLTAIILTFAANTFLMPMAWPGAGDLGTVFFLGATLGMFIVQLDVVGLWTAMGPGRVIVRLPWGMLVVTATYVIHQLGVYQSSHFPTAESDRMLLLGTLVCGWLAITLCFAALGLVWRWRLLPEGAAADGASRFHLWHLIVGTALCGMALALLNWFGYPLASLADVNWIPLILLGAIAVVNLLMIVPALLVAYANSWAAIRLLLLGGYCLALSLAEFLVVVSILGYPPEPARFGAFLVVANLTQCYGLILVIFLFRRVGYQLRVVDRGRRPVEKMPKVVVEADPWSDDEE
;
A
#
# COMPACT_ATOMS: atom_id res chain seq x y z
N MET A 1 -69.94 7.91 13.68
CA MET A 1 -68.56 7.42 13.47
C MET A 1 -67.66 8.30 14.31
N SER A 2 -67.18 7.77 15.42
CA SER A 2 -66.30 8.46 16.37
C SER A 2 -64.88 8.38 15.84
N SER A 3 -64.28 9.53 15.49
CA SER A 3 -62.88 9.65 15.12
C SER A 3 -62.05 9.72 16.39
N GLU A 4 -61.40 8.62 16.76
CA GLU A 4 -60.38 8.65 17.81
C GLU A 4 -59.17 9.46 17.33
N PRO A 5 -58.66 10.41 18.14
CA PRO A 5 -57.47 11.16 17.82
C PRO A 5 -56.24 10.25 17.92
N ILE A 6 -55.41 10.27 16.88
CA ILE A 6 -54.12 9.60 16.83
C ILE A 6 -53.18 10.35 17.79
N GLU A 7 -52.92 9.79 18.97
CA GLU A 7 -51.85 10.24 19.85
C GLU A 7 -50.51 9.97 19.18
N ILE A 8 -49.83 11.04 18.77
CA ILE A 8 -48.45 10.98 18.31
C ILE A 8 -47.58 10.83 19.57
N PRO A 9 -46.86 9.71 19.77
CA PRO A 9 -46.02 9.55 20.93
C PRO A 9 -44.92 10.62 20.91
N THR A 10 -44.92 11.47 21.94
CA THR A 10 -43.83 12.40 22.22
C THR A 10 -42.56 11.59 22.50
N PRO A 11 -41.45 11.85 21.80
CA PRO A 11 -40.21 11.13 22.04
C PRO A 11 -39.74 11.39 23.47
N ASP A 12 -39.52 10.32 24.24
CA ASP A 12 -38.96 10.36 25.59
C ASP A 12 -37.57 11.05 25.54
N GLU A 13 -37.51 12.29 26.03
CA GLU A 13 -36.30 13.12 26.13
C GLU A 13 -35.22 12.54 27.07
N ASP A 14 -35.53 11.48 27.81
CA ASP A 14 -34.65 10.91 28.84
C ASP A 14 -33.92 9.64 28.42
N THR A 15 -33.84 9.33 27.12
CA THR A 15 -33.02 8.20 26.68
C THR A 15 -31.54 8.60 26.79
N PRO A 16 -30.75 8.03 27.73
CA PRO A 16 -29.35 8.41 27.90
C PRO A 16 -28.63 8.17 26.58
N GLU A 17 -28.05 9.24 26.01
CA GLU A 17 -27.18 9.15 24.84
C GLU A 17 -26.06 8.15 25.17
N THR A 18 -26.21 6.93 24.65
CA THR A 18 -25.16 5.93 24.76
C THR A 18 -23.95 6.50 24.01
N PRO A 19 -22.79 6.65 24.66
CA PRO A 19 -21.64 7.28 24.04
C PRO A 19 -21.35 6.56 22.73
N SER A 20 -21.44 7.30 21.63
CA SER A 20 -21.31 6.76 20.28
C SER A 20 -20.01 5.96 20.19
N PRO A 21 -20.07 4.63 19.97
CA PRO A 21 -18.89 3.76 19.93
C PRO A 21 -17.92 4.09 18.78
N GLY A 22 -18.22 5.10 17.95
CA GLY A 22 -17.34 5.58 16.89
C GLY A 22 -16.08 6.29 17.39
N GLY A 23 -16.12 6.99 18.53
CA GLY A 23 -15.00 7.85 18.97
C GLY A 23 -13.70 7.11 19.29
N GLU A 24 -13.76 6.03 20.07
CA GLU A 24 -12.57 5.27 20.49
C GLU A 24 -11.93 4.50 19.33
N LEU A 25 -12.74 4.00 18.39
CA LEU A 25 -12.27 3.30 17.19
C LEU A 25 -11.46 4.23 16.28
N HIS A 26 -11.82 5.52 16.21
CA HIS A 26 -11.11 6.52 15.43
C HIS A 26 -9.71 6.82 15.98
N ILE A 27 -9.57 6.96 17.31
CA ILE A 27 -8.28 7.25 17.95
C ILE A 27 -7.31 6.08 17.75
N GLY A 28 -7.75 4.85 18.02
CA GLY A 28 -6.93 3.65 17.84
C GLY A 28 -6.44 3.47 16.40
N ARG A 29 -7.31 3.77 15.41
CA ARG A 29 -6.94 3.75 13.99
C ARG A 29 -5.82 4.74 13.66
N VAL A 30 -5.93 5.99 14.12
CA VAL A 30 -4.91 7.02 13.85
C VAL A 30 -3.58 6.60 14.45
N VAL A 31 -3.56 6.14 15.71
CA VAL A 31 -2.32 5.74 16.40
C VAL A 31 -1.58 4.62 15.66
N VAL A 32 -2.28 3.55 15.27
CA VAL A 32 -1.66 2.41 14.58
C VAL A 32 -1.16 2.82 13.18
N LEU A 33 -1.94 3.59 12.42
CA LEU A 33 -1.51 4.05 11.10
C LEU A 33 -0.30 4.98 11.19
N THR A 34 -0.29 5.91 12.15
CA THR A 34 0.85 6.79 12.41
C THR A 34 2.09 5.98 12.82
N ALA A 35 1.94 4.96 13.67
CA ALA A 35 3.05 4.10 14.07
C ALA A 35 3.65 3.33 12.87
N ILE A 36 2.82 2.81 11.96
CA ILE A 36 3.28 2.17 10.72
C ILE A 36 4.05 3.16 9.85
N ILE A 37 3.49 4.36 9.62
CA ILE A 37 4.13 5.41 8.80
C ILE A 37 5.48 5.82 9.40
N LEU A 38 5.55 6.07 10.71
CA LEU A 38 6.80 6.44 11.37
C LEU A 38 7.83 5.32 11.32
N THR A 39 7.41 4.06 11.48
CA THR A 39 8.30 2.89 11.36
C THR A 39 8.89 2.78 9.96
N PHE A 40 8.07 2.97 8.92
CA PHE A 40 8.52 2.96 7.53
C PHE A 40 9.45 4.13 7.21
N ALA A 41 9.12 5.34 7.67
CA ALA A 41 9.97 6.52 7.52
C ALA A 41 11.32 6.33 8.21
N ALA A 42 11.32 5.81 9.44
CA ALA A 42 12.54 5.50 10.18
C ALA A 42 13.39 4.44 9.47
N ASN A 43 12.78 3.33 9.01
CA ASN A 43 13.48 2.30 8.25
C ASN A 43 14.11 2.87 6.97
N THR A 44 13.35 3.67 6.21
CA THR A 44 13.83 4.33 4.99
C THR A 44 15.01 5.25 5.26
N PHE A 45 14.98 6.01 6.36
CA PHE A 45 16.06 6.91 6.76
C PHE A 45 17.32 6.16 7.24
N LEU A 46 17.14 5.06 7.98
CA LEU A 46 18.24 4.30 8.57
C LEU A 46 18.89 3.30 7.60
N MET A 47 18.16 2.84 6.59
CA MET A 47 18.66 1.85 5.61
C MET A 47 19.98 2.25 4.95
N PRO A 48 20.19 3.50 4.47
CA PRO A 48 21.48 3.96 3.97
C PRO A 48 22.62 3.92 5.00
N MET A 49 22.32 4.10 6.28
CA MET A 49 23.30 4.09 7.36
C MET A 49 23.79 2.67 7.67
N ALA A 50 22.98 1.66 7.34
CA ALA A 50 23.29 0.25 7.52
C ALA A 50 24.26 -0.30 6.47
N TRP A 51 24.24 0.27 5.26
CA TRP A 51 24.93 -0.23 4.08
C TRP A 51 26.47 -0.31 4.23
N PRO A 52 27.17 0.68 4.82
CA PRO A 52 28.63 0.64 4.96
C PRO A 52 29.17 -0.47 5.87
N GLY A 53 28.32 -1.09 6.72
CA GLY A 53 28.74 -2.08 7.71
C GLY A 53 28.75 -3.54 7.22
N ALA A 54 28.54 -3.80 5.93
CA ALA A 54 28.18 -5.12 5.35
C ALA A 54 29.27 -6.22 5.40
N GLY A 55 30.29 -6.09 6.25
CA GLY A 55 31.41 -7.04 6.35
C GLY A 55 31.16 -8.30 7.19
N ASP A 56 30.14 -8.30 8.06
CA ASP A 56 29.85 -9.39 9.01
C ASP A 56 28.43 -9.97 8.86
N LEU A 57 28.24 -11.22 9.28
CA LEU A 57 26.97 -11.94 9.22
C LEU A 57 25.85 -11.20 9.96
N GLY A 58 26.13 -10.59 11.11
CA GLY A 58 25.16 -9.76 11.83
C GLY A 58 24.61 -8.61 10.98
N THR A 59 25.47 -7.99 10.18
CA THR A 59 25.04 -6.93 9.25
C THR A 59 24.22 -7.50 8.09
N VAL A 60 24.50 -8.71 7.61
CA VAL A 60 23.69 -9.38 6.57
C VAL A 60 22.24 -9.54 7.02
N PHE A 61 22.00 -9.98 8.26
CA PHE A 61 20.64 -10.11 8.81
C PHE A 61 19.95 -8.74 8.91
N PHE A 62 20.65 -7.74 9.43
CA PHE A 62 20.09 -6.39 9.57
C PHE A 62 19.78 -5.74 8.22
N LEU A 63 20.68 -5.89 7.24
CA LEU A 63 20.50 -5.36 5.89
C LEU A 63 19.37 -6.07 5.15
N GLY A 64 19.29 -7.40 5.28
CA GLY A 64 18.18 -8.18 4.76
C GLY A 64 16.85 -7.73 5.36
N ALA A 65 16.78 -7.58 6.68
CA ALA A 65 15.56 -7.16 7.36
C ALA A 65 15.12 -5.74 6.97
N THR A 66 16.05 -4.79 6.91
CA THR A 66 15.76 -3.40 6.51
C THR A 66 15.29 -3.31 5.06
N LEU A 67 15.91 -4.06 4.14
CA LEU A 67 15.45 -4.17 2.75
C LEU A 67 14.06 -4.84 2.68
N GLY A 68 13.86 -5.94 3.39
CA GLY A 68 12.57 -6.63 3.43
C GLY A 68 11.45 -5.70 3.88
N MET A 69 11.66 -4.93 4.96
CA MET A 69 10.73 -3.90 5.43
C MET A 69 10.51 -2.77 4.43
N PHE A 70 11.54 -2.37 3.69
CA PHE A 70 11.42 -1.40 2.61
C PHE A 70 10.52 -1.93 1.47
N ILE A 71 10.62 -3.22 1.15
CA ILE A 71 9.71 -3.85 0.19
C ILE A 71 8.28 -3.91 0.76
N VAL A 72 8.08 -4.22 2.06
CA VAL A 72 6.75 -4.16 2.70
C VAL A 72 6.12 -2.79 2.54
N GLN A 73 6.89 -1.71 2.70
CA GLN A 73 6.40 -0.35 2.51
C GLN A 73 5.87 -0.15 1.08
N LEU A 74 6.61 -0.61 0.06
CA LEU A 74 6.14 -0.56 -1.32
C LEU A 74 4.91 -1.44 -1.57
N ASP A 75 4.86 -2.63 -0.98
CA ASP A 75 3.71 -3.53 -1.03
C ASP A 75 2.45 -2.87 -0.47
N VAL A 76 2.58 -2.20 0.68
CA VAL A 76 1.47 -1.49 1.35
C VAL A 76 0.98 -0.32 0.50
N VAL A 77 1.91 0.48 -0.05
CA VAL A 77 1.55 1.61 -0.93
C VAL A 77 0.87 1.09 -2.20
N GLY A 78 1.42 0.07 -2.85
CA GLY A 78 0.83 -0.53 -4.04
C GLY A 78 -0.53 -1.17 -3.78
N LEU A 79 -0.70 -1.85 -2.64
CA LEU A 79 -1.97 -2.42 -2.20
C LEU A 79 -3.04 -1.32 -2.05
N TRP A 80 -2.69 -0.22 -1.37
CA TRP A 80 -3.60 0.92 -1.22
C TRP A 80 -3.89 1.59 -2.56
N THR A 81 -2.89 1.84 -3.39
CA THR A 81 -3.06 2.46 -4.72
C THR A 81 -4.00 1.62 -5.60
N ALA A 82 -3.83 0.30 -5.63
CA ALA A 82 -4.64 -0.58 -6.44
C ALA A 82 -6.04 -0.84 -5.85
N MET A 83 -6.09 -1.27 -4.59
CA MET A 83 -7.31 -1.83 -3.98
C MET A 83 -7.97 -0.94 -2.93
N GLY A 84 -7.36 0.19 -2.56
CA GLY A 84 -7.89 1.10 -1.56
C GLY A 84 -9.27 1.69 -1.91
N PRO A 85 -9.88 2.43 -0.99
CA PRO A 85 -11.15 3.10 -1.22
C PRO A 85 -11.01 4.22 -2.28
N GLY A 86 -12.10 4.50 -3.01
CA GLY A 86 -12.15 5.58 -4.00
C GLY A 86 -11.80 5.17 -5.45
N ARG A 87 -11.45 6.16 -6.28
CA ARG A 87 -11.04 5.98 -7.68
C ARG A 87 -9.52 5.85 -7.80
N VAL A 88 -9.04 4.89 -8.60
CA VAL A 88 -7.61 4.64 -8.86
C VAL A 88 -6.90 5.92 -9.35
N ILE A 89 -7.54 6.70 -10.23
CA ILE A 89 -6.94 7.92 -10.80
C ILE A 89 -6.60 8.98 -9.74
N VAL A 90 -7.31 9.00 -8.62
CA VAL A 90 -7.00 9.91 -7.50
C VAL A 90 -5.89 9.30 -6.64
N ARG A 91 -5.87 7.98 -6.45
CA ARG A 91 -4.86 7.30 -5.64
C ARG A 91 -3.48 7.25 -6.28
N LEU A 92 -3.39 7.28 -7.61
CA LEU A 92 -2.11 7.29 -8.33
C LEU A 92 -1.23 8.49 -7.93
N PRO A 93 -1.71 9.76 -7.98
CA PRO A 93 -0.99 10.92 -7.45
C PRO A 93 -0.50 10.75 -6.01
N TRP A 94 -1.36 10.24 -5.12
CA TRP A 94 -1.00 10.02 -3.71
C TRP A 94 0.06 8.93 -3.55
N GLY A 95 -0.05 7.81 -4.27
CA GLY A 95 0.96 6.76 -4.28
C GLY A 95 2.30 7.29 -4.79
N MET A 96 2.29 8.06 -5.86
CA MET A 96 3.48 8.73 -6.40
C MET A 96 4.11 9.67 -5.37
N LEU A 97 3.30 10.47 -4.66
CA LEU A 97 3.80 11.34 -3.59
C LEU A 97 4.46 10.55 -2.46
N VAL A 98 3.88 9.41 -2.04
CA VAL A 98 4.48 8.57 -1.01
C VAL A 98 5.81 7.96 -1.49
N VAL A 99 5.88 7.54 -2.75
CA VAL A 99 7.13 7.05 -3.35
C VAL A 99 8.19 8.16 -3.41
N THR A 100 7.80 9.37 -3.79
CA THR A 100 8.70 10.55 -3.77
C THR A 100 9.15 10.88 -2.36
N ALA A 101 8.27 10.84 -1.36
CA ALA A 101 8.62 11.08 0.04
C ALA A 101 9.60 10.01 0.54
N THR A 102 9.38 8.73 0.19
CA THR A 102 10.31 7.63 0.47
C THR A 102 11.70 7.93 -0.11
N TYR A 103 11.76 8.36 -1.38
CA TYR A 103 13.03 8.75 -2.01
C TYR A 103 13.73 9.90 -1.25
N VAL A 104 13.00 10.97 -0.92
CA VAL A 104 13.56 12.13 -0.20
C VAL A 104 14.09 11.71 1.17
N ILE A 105 13.32 10.93 1.94
CA ILE A 105 13.74 10.44 3.27
C ILE A 105 15.00 9.56 3.15
N HIS A 106 15.07 8.71 2.14
CA HIS A 106 16.26 7.88 1.89
C HIS A 106 17.47 8.76 1.56
N GLN A 107 17.32 9.77 0.68
CA GLN A 107 18.41 10.69 0.36
C GLN A 107 18.88 11.50 1.58
N LEU A 108 17.97 11.90 2.47
CA LEU A 108 18.32 12.52 3.74
C LEU A 108 19.17 11.57 4.61
N GLY A 109 18.80 10.29 4.68
CA GLY A 109 19.58 9.26 5.37
C GLY A 109 20.98 9.09 4.79
N VAL A 110 21.10 9.05 3.45
CA VAL A 110 22.40 9.00 2.75
C VAL A 110 23.24 10.24 3.07
N TYR A 111 22.67 11.43 2.92
CA TYR A 111 23.36 12.69 3.18
C TYR A 111 23.94 12.74 4.60
N GLN A 112 23.16 12.28 5.58
CA GLN A 112 23.59 12.22 6.98
C GLN A 112 24.68 11.16 7.23
N SER A 113 24.70 10.05 6.46
CA SER A 113 25.65 8.95 6.67
C SER A 113 27.00 9.19 5.99
N SER A 114 26.99 9.60 4.72
CA SER A 114 28.19 9.70 3.90
C SER A 114 28.85 11.08 3.94
N HIS A 115 28.14 12.13 4.35
CA HIS A 115 28.55 13.54 4.22
C HIS A 115 28.90 13.97 2.78
N PHE A 116 28.75 13.08 1.80
CA PHE A 116 29.07 13.29 0.39
C PHE A 116 27.83 13.03 -0.48
N PRO A 117 27.62 13.85 -1.52
CA PRO A 117 26.53 13.63 -2.47
C PRO A 117 26.71 12.28 -3.17
N THR A 118 25.68 11.43 -3.11
CA THR A 118 25.61 10.15 -3.84
C THR A 118 25.83 10.37 -5.33
N ALA A 119 26.46 9.43 -6.02
CA ALA A 119 26.59 9.51 -7.48
C ALA A 119 25.21 9.62 -8.14
N GLU A 120 25.11 10.39 -9.24
CA GLU A 120 23.86 10.60 -9.96
C GLU A 120 23.26 9.28 -10.45
N SER A 121 24.11 8.36 -10.92
CA SER A 121 23.72 7.00 -11.34
C SER A 121 22.96 6.23 -10.26
N ASP A 122 23.40 6.33 -9.01
CA ASP A 122 22.83 5.57 -7.88
C ASP A 122 21.49 6.17 -7.46
N ARG A 123 21.37 7.50 -7.51
CA ARG A 123 20.10 8.19 -7.28
C ARG A 123 19.07 7.80 -8.32
N MET A 124 19.48 7.76 -9.59
CA MET A 124 18.62 7.35 -10.71
C MET A 124 18.21 5.91 -10.63
N LEU A 125 19.13 5.01 -10.26
CA LEU A 125 18.83 3.60 -10.06
C LEU A 125 17.82 3.40 -8.93
N LEU A 126 18.02 4.05 -7.77
CA LEU A 126 17.08 3.97 -6.64
C LEU A 126 15.70 4.48 -7.01
N LEU A 127 15.63 5.63 -7.66
CA LEU A 127 14.40 6.25 -8.11
C LEU A 127 13.67 5.39 -9.13
N GLY A 128 14.37 4.91 -10.15
CA GLY A 128 13.82 3.98 -11.14
C GLY A 128 13.30 2.72 -10.45
N THR A 129 14.05 2.19 -9.49
CA THR A 129 13.64 1.05 -8.66
C THR A 129 12.35 1.31 -7.88
N LEU A 130 12.27 2.47 -7.22
CA LEU A 130 11.11 2.89 -6.46
C LEU A 130 9.86 3.05 -7.32
N VAL A 131 9.97 3.77 -8.45
CA VAL A 131 8.84 4.04 -9.35
C VAL A 131 8.40 2.78 -10.08
N CYS A 132 9.33 2.05 -10.70
CA CYS A 132 9.02 0.81 -11.40
C CYS A 132 8.53 -0.28 -10.45
N GLY A 133 9.14 -0.41 -9.27
CA GLY A 133 8.71 -1.34 -8.23
C GLY A 133 7.30 -1.05 -7.73
N TRP A 134 7.00 0.21 -7.39
CA TRP A 134 5.64 0.62 -6.99
C TRP A 134 4.62 0.36 -8.11
N LEU A 135 4.94 0.69 -9.36
CA LEU A 135 4.04 0.44 -10.49
C LEU A 135 3.81 -1.05 -10.72
N ALA A 136 4.86 -1.88 -10.66
CA ALA A 136 4.74 -3.33 -10.82
C ALA A 136 3.83 -3.92 -9.73
N ILE A 137 4.06 -3.58 -8.47
CA ILE A 137 3.24 -4.00 -7.32
C ILE A 137 1.78 -3.53 -7.49
N THR A 138 1.58 -2.26 -7.86
CA THR A 138 0.25 -1.69 -8.08
C THR A 138 -0.50 -2.42 -9.20
N LEU A 139 0.17 -2.69 -10.33
CA LEU A 139 -0.42 -3.41 -11.46
C LEU A 139 -0.78 -4.85 -11.09
N CYS A 140 0.08 -5.52 -10.33
CA CYS A 140 -0.21 -6.86 -9.84
C CYS A 140 -1.42 -6.88 -8.92
N PHE A 141 -1.49 -5.99 -7.92
CA PHE A 141 -2.69 -5.87 -7.08
C PHE A 141 -3.92 -5.43 -7.87
N ALA A 142 -3.77 -4.60 -8.91
CA ALA A 142 -4.88 -4.25 -9.78
C ALA A 142 -5.40 -5.48 -10.54
N ALA A 143 -4.50 -6.31 -11.08
CA ALA A 143 -4.84 -7.56 -11.73
C ALA A 143 -5.52 -8.54 -10.76
N LEU A 144 -4.98 -8.72 -9.56
CA LEU A 144 -5.58 -9.56 -8.51
C LEU A 144 -6.96 -9.03 -8.09
N GLY A 145 -7.08 -7.71 -7.92
CA GLY A 145 -8.34 -7.05 -7.61
C GLY A 145 -9.36 -7.14 -8.75
N LEU A 146 -8.93 -7.29 -10.00
CA LEU A 146 -9.81 -7.54 -11.14
C LEU A 146 -10.27 -9.02 -11.17
N VAL A 147 -9.34 -9.96 -10.98
CA VAL A 147 -9.62 -11.40 -11.03
C VAL A 147 -10.50 -11.84 -9.86
N TRP A 148 -10.15 -11.44 -8.62
CA TRP A 148 -10.87 -11.84 -7.41
C TRP A 148 -11.89 -10.81 -6.92
N ARG A 149 -12.01 -9.67 -7.61
CA ARG A 149 -12.91 -8.56 -7.23
C ARG A 149 -12.66 -8.03 -5.82
N TRP A 150 -11.43 -8.16 -5.32
CA TRP A 150 -11.05 -7.71 -3.99
C TRP A 150 -10.85 -6.19 -3.93
N ARG A 151 -11.31 -5.59 -2.83
CA ARG A 151 -11.04 -4.21 -2.44
C ARG A 151 -10.77 -4.10 -0.95
N LEU A 152 -9.84 -3.23 -0.59
CA LEU A 152 -9.55 -2.85 0.79
C LEU A 152 -10.50 -1.73 1.19
N LEU A 153 -11.44 -2.01 2.10
CA LEU A 153 -12.44 -1.05 2.55
C LEU A 153 -12.46 -0.97 4.08
N PRO A 154 -12.71 0.21 4.66
CA PRO A 154 -13.01 0.31 6.08
C PRO A 154 -14.33 -0.41 6.39
N GLU A 155 -14.40 -0.97 7.59
CA GLU A 155 -15.58 -1.62 8.13
C GLU A 155 -16.75 -0.65 8.19
N GLY A 156 -17.92 -1.10 7.74
CA GLY A 156 -19.13 -0.26 7.61
C GLY A 156 -19.17 0.62 6.35
N ALA A 157 -18.12 0.71 5.53
CA ALA A 157 -18.18 1.50 4.31
C ALA A 157 -19.08 0.85 3.25
N ALA A 158 -20.04 1.63 2.74
CA ALA A 158 -20.86 1.23 1.59
C ALA A 158 -19.97 1.04 0.34
N ALA A 159 -20.16 -0.06 -0.37
CA ALA A 159 -19.41 -0.37 -1.60
C ALA A 159 -19.59 0.72 -2.67
N ASP A 160 -20.73 1.40 -2.67
CA ASP A 160 -21.13 2.43 -3.65
C ASP A 160 -20.55 3.82 -3.37
N GLY A 161 -20.19 4.12 -2.12
CA GLY A 161 -19.61 5.40 -1.70
C GLY A 161 -18.23 5.69 -2.32
N ALA A 162 -17.57 4.66 -2.84
CA ALA A 162 -16.24 4.74 -3.46
C ALA A 162 -16.22 5.41 -4.85
N SER A 163 -17.37 5.83 -5.40
CA SER A 163 -17.47 6.36 -6.76
C SER A 163 -17.57 7.89 -6.87
N ARG A 164 -17.86 8.60 -5.78
CA ARG A 164 -18.05 10.06 -5.80
C ARG A 164 -16.70 10.79 -5.85
N PHE A 165 -16.53 11.58 -6.90
CA PHE A 165 -15.33 12.35 -7.15
C PHE A 165 -15.53 13.76 -6.60
N HIS A 166 -14.73 14.16 -5.60
CA HIS A 166 -14.71 15.54 -5.17
C HIS A 166 -13.53 16.25 -5.84
N LEU A 167 -13.84 17.31 -6.58
CA LEU A 167 -12.87 18.16 -7.29
C LEU A 167 -11.71 18.61 -6.39
N TRP A 168 -11.99 18.85 -5.11
CA TRP A 168 -10.99 19.21 -4.10
C TRP A 168 -9.84 18.21 -3.97
N HIS A 169 -10.11 16.90 -4.01
CA HIS A 169 -9.05 15.88 -3.94
C HIS A 169 -8.15 15.90 -5.17
N LEU A 170 -8.69 16.26 -6.34
CA LEU A 170 -7.89 16.44 -7.54
C LEU A 170 -6.98 17.66 -7.39
N ILE A 171 -7.54 18.80 -6.96
CA ILE A 171 -6.79 20.07 -6.78
C ILE A 171 -5.67 19.89 -5.75
N VAL A 172 -5.96 19.29 -4.60
CA VAL A 172 -4.95 18.99 -3.58
C VAL A 172 -3.91 18.01 -4.12
N GLY A 173 -4.35 16.96 -4.83
CA GLY A 173 -3.46 16.00 -5.46
C GLY A 173 -2.52 16.63 -6.49
N THR A 174 -3.02 17.50 -7.38
CA THR A 174 -2.18 18.21 -8.36
C THR A 174 -1.26 19.22 -7.72
N ALA A 175 -1.71 19.98 -6.70
CA ALA A 175 -0.85 20.90 -5.96
C ALA A 175 0.31 20.16 -5.27
N LEU A 176 0.01 19.02 -4.64
CA LEU A 176 0.99 18.17 -4.00
C LEU A 176 1.94 17.50 -5.01
N CYS A 177 1.44 17.06 -6.17
CA CYS A 177 2.29 16.60 -7.28
C CYS A 177 3.20 17.73 -7.79
N GLY A 178 2.69 18.95 -7.94
CA GLY A 178 3.49 20.11 -8.33
C GLY A 178 4.60 20.41 -7.32
N MET A 179 4.29 20.38 -6.02
CA MET A 179 5.27 20.54 -4.95
C MET A 179 6.30 19.41 -4.92
N ALA A 180 5.87 18.16 -5.12
CA ALA A 180 6.76 17.02 -5.24
C ALA A 180 7.71 17.16 -6.43
N LEU A 181 7.20 17.56 -7.61
CA LEU A 181 8.03 17.84 -8.78
C LEU A 181 9.02 18.99 -8.54
N ALA A 182 8.60 20.04 -7.84
CA ALA A 182 9.47 21.15 -7.47
C ALA A 182 10.57 20.73 -6.49
N LEU A 183 10.25 19.90 -5.49
CA LEU A 183 11.23 19.30 -4.57
C LEU A 183 12.20 18.38 -5.31
N LEU A 184 11.70 17.54 -6.21
CA LEU A 184 12.54 16.70 -7.06
C LEU A 184 13.52 17.57 -7.87
N ASN A 185 13.02 18.62 -8.54
CA ASN A 185 13.87 19.56 -9.27
C ASN A 185 14.92 20.23 -8.35
N TRP A 186 14.54 20.62 -7.12
CA TRP A 186 15.47 21.17 -6.13
C TRP A 186 16.58 20.19 -5.74
N PHE A 187 16.28 18.90 -5.63
CA PHE A 187 17.28 17.84 -5.38
C PHE A 187 18.11 17.46 -6.63
N GLY A 188 17.96 18.20 -7.74
CA GLY A 188 18.70 17.97 -8.98
C GLY A 188 18.22 16.74 -9.74
N TYR A 189 16.91 16.52 -9.81
CA TYR A 189 16.32 15.37 -10.49
C TYR A 189 16.65 15.36 -12.00
N PRO A 190 17.42 14.39 -12.50
CA PRO A 190 17.90 14.43 -13.87
C PRO A 190 16.91 13.80 -14.86
N LEU A 191 15.70 14.35 -14.99
CA LEU A 191 14.65 13.86 -15.92
C LEU A 191 15.16 13.63 -17.36
N ALA A 192 16.14 14.42 -17.79
CA ALA A 192 16.72 14.36 -19.12
C ALA A 192 17.58 13.11 -19.40
N SER A 193 18.13 12.46 -18.37
CA SER A 193 19.03 11.29 -18.51
C SER A 193 18.34 9.95 -18.21
N LEU A 194 17.01 9.93 -18.04
CA LEU A 194 16.24 8.68 -17.91
C LEU A 194 16.39 7.74 -19.12
N ALA A 195 16.74 8.27 -20.29
CA ALA A 195 16.99 7.48 -21.50
C ALA A 195 18.30 6.69 -21.46
N ASP A 196 19.27 7.10 -20.63
CA ASP A 196 20.61 6.52 -20.55
C ASP A 196 20.75 5.48 -19.42
N VAL A 197 19.63 5.10 -18.80
CA VAL A 197 19.64 4.12 -17.71
C VAL A 197 20.04 2.75 -18.23
N ASN A 198 21.03 2.14 -17.58
CA ASN A 198 21.45 0.78 -17.89
C ASN A 198 20.26 -0.18 -17.68
N TRP A 199 19.81 -0.84 -18.75
CA TRP A 199 18.63 -1.72 -18.73
C TRP A 199 18.86 -3.03 -17.97
N ILE A 200 20.11 -3.49 -17.82
CA ILE A 200 20.44 -4.75 -17.14
C ILE A 200 19.94 -4.76 -15.69
N PRO A 201 20.28 -3.79 -14.82
CA PRO A 201 19.77 -3.77 -13.46
C PRO A 201 18.24 -3.61 -13.39
N LEU A 202 17.62 -2.91 -14.35
CA LEU A 202 16.16 -2.81 -14.42
C LEU A 202 15.49 -4.15 -14.78
N ILE A 203 16.05 -4.91 -15.72
CA ILE A 203 15.58 -6.24 -16.09
C ILE A 203 15.72 -7.20 -14.90
N LEU A 204 16.89 -7.16 -14.24
CA LEU A 204 17.14 -7.98 -13.05
C LEU A 204 16.17 -7.63 -11.92
N LEU A 205 15.98 -6.34 -11.65
CA LEU A 205 15.01 -5.86 -10.69
C LEU A 205 13.58 -6.30 -11.07
N GLY A 206 13.23 -6.28 -12.35
CA GLY A 206 11.96 -6.77 -12.84
C GLY A 206 11.77 -8.27 -12.57
N ALA A 207 12.80 -9.09 -12.81
CA ALA A 207 12.77 -10.52 -12.51
C ALA A 207 12.63 -10.79 -11.00
N ILE A 208 13.39 -10.06 -10.17
CA ILE A 208 13.30 -10.11 -8.70
C ILE A 208 11.90 -9.67 -8.24
N ALA A 209 11.37 -8.59 -8.80
CA ALA A 209 10.04 -8.10 -8.49
C ALA A 209 8.97 -9.16 -8.78
N VAL A 210 9.06 -9.88 -9.90
CA VAL A 210 8.14 -10.99 -10.21
C VAL A 210 8.20 -12.07 -9.13
N VAL A 211 9.39 -12.47 -8.69
CA VAL A 211 9.54 -13.44 -7.59
C VAL A 211 8.92 -12.92 -6.29
N ASN A 212 9.16 -11.65 -5.97
CA ASN A 212 8.63 -11.01 -4.76
C ASN A 212 7.10 -10.87 -4.79
N LEU A 213 6.52 -10.63 -5.97
CA LEU A 213 5.07 -10.59 -6.17
C LEU A 213 4.40 -11.95 -5.91
N LEU A 214 5.10 -13.07 -6.15
CA LEU A 214 4.58 -14.40 -5.83
C LEU A 214 4.47 -14.65 -4.32
N MET A 215 5.23 -13.94 -3.48
CA MET A 215 5.13 -14.02 -2.02
C MET A 215 3.90 -13.30 -1.45
N ILE A 216 3.46 -12.23 -2.13
CA ILE A 216 2.39 -11.35 -1.66
C ILE A 216 1.04 -12.08 -1.57
N VAL A 217 0.71 -12.91 -2.57
CA VAL A 217 -0.61 -13.58 -2.64
C VAL A 217 -0.79 -14.56 -1.46
N PRO A 218 0.14 -15.50 -1.20
CA PRO A 218 0.06 -16.35 -0.01
C PRO A 218 0.05 -15.56 1.29
N ALA A 219 0.85 -14.49 1.39
CA ALA A 219 0.88 -13.62 2.57
C ALA A 219 -0.49 -12.98 2.85
N LEU A 220 -1.17 -12.44 1.82
CA LEU A 220 -2.52 -11.91 1.92
C LEU A 220 -3.53 -12.99 2.36
N LEU A 221 -3.49 -14.17 1.74
CA LEU A 221 -4.40 -15.26 2.07
C LEU A 221 -4.25 -15.71 3.53
N VAL A 222 -3.01 -15.82 4.01
CA VAL A 222 -2.73 -16.15 5.40
C VAL A 222 -3.16 -15.02 6.33
N ALA A 223 -2.89 -13.76 5.98
CA ALA A 223 -3.25 -12.61 6.80
C ALA A 223 -4.77 -12.42 6.95
N TYR A 224 -5.58 -12.86 5.98
CA TYR A 224 -7.04 -12.82 6.02
C TYR A 224 -7.71 -14.13 6.45
N ALA A 225 -6.94 -15.19 6.69
CA ALA A 225 -7.49 -16.43 7.21
C ALA A 225 -8.10 -16.24 8.61
N ASN A 226 -9.18 -16.97 8.89
CA ASN A 226 -9.85 -16.94 10.20
C ASN A 226 -9.08 -17.69 11.30
N SER A 227 -8.13 -18.57 10.93
CA SER A 227 -7.35 -19.36 11.88
C SER A 227 -5.84 -19.21 11.63
N TRP A 228 -5.13 -18.83 12.69
CA TRP A 228 -3.67 -18.71 12.75
C TRP A 228 -3.05 -20.06 13.10
N ALA A 229 -3.25 -21.06 12.24
CA ALA A 229 -2.59 -22.33 12.42
C ALA A 229 -1.07 -22.14 12.21
N ALA A 230 -0.25 -22.43 13.21
CA ALA A 230 1.21 -22.35 13.13
C ALA A 230 1.77 -23.08 11.89
N ILE A 231 1.12 -24.18 11.49
CA ILE A 231 1.43 -24.95 10.27
C ILE A 231 1.39 -24.07 9.01
N ARG A 232 0.43 -23.15 8.87
CA ARG A 232 0.33 -22.25 7.71
C ARG A 232 1.49 -21.26 7.65
N LEU A 233 1.90 -20.72 8.80
CA LEU A 233 3.04 -19.83 8.90
C LEU A 233 4.36 -20.55 8.58
N LEU A 234 4.49 -21.82 9.01
CA LEU A 234 5.65 -22.65 8.69
C LEU A 234 5.70 -23.00 7.18
N LEU A 235 4.56 -23.39 6.59
CA LEU A 235 4.48 -23.65 5.15
C LEU A 235 4.81 -22.40 4.33
N LEU A 236 4.34 -21.24 4.78
CA LEU A 236 4.68 -19.96 4.14
C LEU A 236 6.17 -19.64 4.26
N GLY A 237 6.78 -19.90 5.42
CA GLY A 237 8.24 -19.77 5.60
C GLY A 237 9.01 -20.68 4.64
N GLY A 238 8.59 -21.95 4.51
CA GLY A 238 9.16 -22.88 3.53
C GLY A 238 8.99 -22.40 2.07
N TYR A 239 7.84 -21.82 1.74
CA TYR A 239 7.59 -21.22 0.42
C TYR A 239 8.50 -20.02 0.15
N CYS A 240 8.70 -19.13 1.13
CA CYS A 240 9.64 -18.01 1.03
C CYS A 240 11.08 -18.50 0.83
N LEU A 241 11.51 -19.54 1.55
CA LEU A 241 12.84 -20.13 1.36
C LEU A 241 13.04 -20.67 -0.05
N ALA A 242 12.02 -21.35 -0.60
CA ALA A 242 12.06 -21.85 -1.97
C ALA A 242 12.14 -20.70 -3.01
N LEU A 243 11.40 -19.62 -2.79
CA LEU A 243 11.46 -18.43 -3.65
C LEU A 243 12.78 -17.67 -3.54
N SER A 244 13.35 -17.52 -2.33
CA SER A 244 14.69 -16.96 -2.15
C SER A 244 15.76 -17.77 -2.87
N LEU A 245 15.63 -19.11 -2.86
CA LEU A 245 16.53 -19.97 -3.63
C LEU A 245 16.36 -19.76 -5.13
N ALA A 246 15.11 -19.68 -5.62
CA ALA A 246 14.84 -19.39 -7.03
C ALA A 246 15.39 -18.02 -7.45
N GLU A 247 15.21 -16.99 -6.63
CA GLU A 247 15.76 -15.65 -6.84
C GLU A 247 17.29 -15.67 -6.89
N PHE A 248 17.94 -16.36 -5.93
CA PHE A 248 19.38 -16.55 -5.93
C PHE A 248 19.87 -17.19 -7.23
N LEU A 249 19.20 -18.25 -7.70
CA LEU A 249 19.55 -18.92 -8.97
C LEU A 249 19.37 -18.00 -10.18
N VAL A 250 18.31 -17.18 -10.21
CA VAL A 250 18.09 -16.18 -11.26
C VAL A 250 19.22 -15.15 -11.26
N VAL A 251 19.57 -14.60 -10.10
CA VAL A 251 20.67 -13.63 -9.97
C VAL A 251 21.98 -14.23 -10.44
N VAL A 252 22.31 -15.45 -9.98
CA VAL A 252 23.52 -16.16 -10.40
C VAL A 252 23.54 -16.45 -11.89
N SER A 253 22.39 -16.75 -12.51
CA SER A 253 22.30 -17.01 -13.95
C SER A 253 22.57 -15.78 -14.81
N ILE A 254 22.26 -14.57 -14.30
CA ILE A 254 22.36 -13.30 -15.03
C ILE A 254 23.68 -12.59 -14.74
N LEU A 255 24.06 -12.49 -13.46
CA LEU A 255 25.24 -11.73 -13.01
C LEU A 255 26.46 -12.61 -12.71
N GLY A 256 26.32 -13.93 -12.73
CA GLY A 256 27.34 -14.85 -12.28
C GLY A 256 27.35 -15.06 -10.77
N TYR A 257 28.29 -15.88 -10.29
CA TYR A 257 28.41 -16.17 -8.86
C TYR A 257 28.91 -14.95 -8.08
N PRO A 258 28.22 -14.53 -7.01
CA PRO A 258 28.74 -13.51 -6.11
C PRO A 258 30.00 -14.03 -5.39
N PRO A 259 30.90 -13.14 -4.96
CA PRO A 259 32.14 -13.53 -4.26
C PRO A 259 31.86 -14.28 -2.94
N GLU A 260 30.74 -13.97 -2.27
CA GLU A 260 30.32 -14.60 -1.02
C GLU A 260 28.89 -15.17 -1.12
N PRO A 261 28.69 -16.31 -1.80
CA PRO A 261 27.36 -16.81 -2.15
C PRO A 261 26.51 -17.17 -0.94
N ALA A 262 27.12 -17.68 0.14
CA ALA A 262 26.40 -18.01 1.37
C ALA A 262 25.83 -16.76 2.05
N ARG A 263 26.59 -15.65 2.08
CA ARG A 263 26.15 -14.38 2.69
C ARG A 263 25.08 -13.71 1.82
N PHE A 264 25.26 -13.71 0.51
CA PHE A 264 24.25 -13.20 -0.41
C PHE A 264 22.95 -14.03 -0.37
N GLY A 265 23.06 -15.36 -0.29
CA GLY A 265 21.89 -16.23 -0.10
C GLY A 265 21.18 -15.97 1.23
N ALA A 266 21.93 -15.83 2.34
CA ALA A 266 21.37 -15.49 3.64
C ALA A 266 20.68 -14.12 3.62
N PHE A 267 21.27 -13.12 2.96
CA PHE A 267 20.67 -11.80 2.75
C PHE A 267 19.30 -11.90 2.07
N LEU A 268 19.21 -12.61 0.93
CA LEU A 268 17.96 -12.79 0.19
C LEU A 268 16.91 -13.53 1.01
N VAL A 269 17.31 -14.58 1.73
CA VAL A 269 16.41 -15.31 2.63
C VAL A 269 15.82 -14.39 3.70
N VAL A 270 16.66 -13.60 4.37
CA VAL A 270 16.21 -12.69 5.44
C VAL A 270 15.33 -11.58 4.87
N ALA A 271 15.67 -11.02 3.71
CA ALA A 271 14.86 -10.01 3.03
C ALA A 271 13.47 -10.53 2.71
N ASN A 272 13.37 -11.70 2.10
CA ASN A 272 12.09 -12.27 1.65
C ASN A 272 11.23 -12.76 2.83
N LEU A 273 11.83 -13.35 3.86
CA LEU A 273 11.11 -13.69 5.09
C LEU A 273 10.59 -12.44 5.78
N THR A 274 11.41 -11.38 5.87
CA THR A 274 11.01 -10.12 6.48
C THR A 274 9.91 -9.44 5.67
N GLN A 275 10.00 -9.44 4.34
CA GLN A 275 8.94 -8.95 3.46
C GLN A 275 7.63 -9.70 3.74
N CYS A 276 7.68 -11.03 3.73
CA CYS A 276 6.47 -11.85 3.87
C CYS A 276 5.80 -11.67 5.24
N TYR A 277 6.54 -11.85 6.34
CA TYR A 277 5.99 -11.75 7.69
C TYR A 277 5.70 -10.30 8.10
N GLY A 278 6.50 -9.35 7.63
CA GLY A 278 6.24 -7.92 7.82
C GLY A 278 4.96 -7.49 7.13
N LEU A 279 4.71 -7.95 5.91
CA LEU A 279 3.45 -7.69 5.19
C LEU A 279 2.25 -8.30 5.93
N ILE A 280 2.35 -9.54 6.42
CA ILE A 280 1.31 -10.16 7.26
C ILE A 280 1.02 -9.32 8.49
N LEU A 281 2.07 -8.88 9.20
CA LEU A 281 1.93 -8.06 10.40
C LEU A 281 1.19 -6.75 10.08
N VAL A 282 1.58 -6.05 9.02
CA VAL A 282 0.95 -4.77 8.64
C VAL A 282 -0.51 -4.97 8.22
N ILE A 283 -0.82 -6.00 7.43
CA ILE A 283 -2.20 -6.32 7.05
C ILE A 283 -3.03 -6.68 8.30
N PHE A 284 -2.45 -7.42 9.25
CA PHE A 284 -3.12 -7.73 10.50
C PHE A 284 -3.41 -6.45 11.33
N LEU A 285 -2.47 -5.51 11.39
CA LEU A 285 -2.70 -4.21 12.02
C LEU A 285 -3.81 -3.42 11.30
N PHE A 286 -3.85 -3.45 9.97
CA PHE A 286 -4.95 -2.88 9.20
C PHE A 286 -6.30 -3.53 9.53
N ARG A 287 -6.36 -4.86 9.67
CA ARG A 287 -7.56 -5.56 10.14
C ARG A 287 -7.98 -5.10 11.53
N ARG A 288 -7.03 -4.95 12.45
CA ARG A 288 -7.31 -4.52 13.84
C ARG A 288 -7.91 -3.12 13.92
N VAL A 289 -7.57 -2.23 12.99
CA VAL A 289 -8.16 -0.88 12.91
C VAL A 289 -9.42 -0.81 12.04
N GLY A 290 -9.93 -1.97 11.62
CA GLY A 290 -11.19 -2.09 10.89
C GLY A 290 -11.06 -1.96 9.37
N TYR A 291 -9.91 -2.22 8.74
CA TYR A 291 -9.86 -2.44 7.29
C TYR A 291 -10.07 -3.92 6.96
N GLN A 292 -10.92 -4.19 5.97
CA GLN A 292 -11.23 -5.54 5.52
C GLN A 292 -11.03 -5.65 4.02
N LEU A 293 -10.50 -6.78 3.57
CA LEU A 293 -10.50 -7.15 2.15
C LEU A 293 -11.88 -7.74 1.82
N ARG A 294 -12.65 -7.03 1.02
CA ARG A 294 -14.02 -7.40 0.65
C ARG A 294 -14.11 -7.68 -0.84
N VAL A 295 -14.91 -8.68 -1.20
CA VAL A 295 -15.31 -8.94 -2.59
C VAL A 295 -16.37 -7.92 -2.96
N VAL A 296 -16.14 -7.11 -3.99
CA VAL A 296 -17.08 -6.08 -4.46
C VAL A 296 -17.64 -6.48 -5.81
N ASP A 297 -18.92 -6.87 -5.84
CA ASP A 297 -19.63 -7.15 -7.08
C ASP A 297 -20.00 -5.86 -7.80
N ARG A 298 -19.31 -5.55 -8.90
CA ARG A 298 -19.55 -4.36 -9.73
C ARG A 298 -20.88 -4.39 -10.53
N GLY A 299 -21.77 -5.36 -10.28
CA GLY A 299 -22.82 -5.71 -11.24
C GLY A 299 -24.23 -6.00 -10.72
N ARG A 300 -24.47 -6.01 -9.41
CA ARG A 300 -25.84 -6.06 -8.88
C ARG A 300 -26.03 -4.87 -7.95
N ARG A 301 -26.61 -3.80 -8.49
CA ARG A 301 -27.47 -2.96 -7.65
C ARG A 301 -28.46 -3.94 -7.02
N PRO A 302 -28.52 -4.12 -5.69
CA PRO A 302 -29.78 -4.59 -5.15
C PRO A 302 -30.81 -3.60 -5.71
N VAL A 303 -31.83 -4.11 -6.39
CA VAL A 303 -33.05 -3.35 -6.59
C VAL A 303 -33.62 -3.22 -5.18
N GLU A 304 -33.04 -2.35 -4.37
CA GLU A 304 -33.75 -1.71 -3.29
C GLU A 304 -34.97 -1.15 -4.01
N LYS A 305 -36.11 -1.76 -3.73
CA LYS A 305 -37.41 -1.19 -4.07
C LYS A 305 -37.34 0.22 -3.51
N MET A 306 -37.03 1.19 -4.36
CA MET A 306 -37.25 2.58 -4.01
C MET A 306 -38.68 2.60 -3.50
N PRO A 307 -38.95 3.08 -2.27
CA PRO A 307 -40.31 3.47 -1.95
C PRO A 307 -40.74 4.32 -3.13
N LYS A 308 -41.90 4.00 -3.71
CA LYS A 308 -42.48 4.72 -4.83
C LYS A 308 -42.61 6.15 -4.33
N VAL A 309 -41.58 6.97 -4.54
CA VAL A 309 -41.63 8.39 -4.32
C VAL A 309 -42.67 8.79 -5.34
N VAL A 310 -43.88 9.03 -4.83
CA VAL A 310 -44.87 9.81 -5.53
C VAL A 310 -44.12 11.09 -5.81
N VAL A 311 -43.64 11.22 -7.05
CA VAL A 311 -43.12 12.47 -7.56
C VAL A 311 -44.31 13.39 -7.45
N GLU A 312 -44.31 14.21 -6.41
CA GLU A 312 -45.15 15.38 -6.31
C GLU A 312 -44.98 16.11 -7.63
N ALA A 313 -46.09 16.27 -8.35
CA ALA A 313 -46.11 16.83 -9.69
C ALA A 313 -45.28 18.12 -9.71
N ASP A 314 -44.50 18.27 -10.77
CA ASP A 314 -43.79 19.50 -11.07
C ASP A 314 -44.80 20.66 -10.98
N PRO A 315 -44.63 21.63 -10.07
CA PRO A 315 -45.56 22.75 -9.98
C PRO A 315 -45.51 23.66 -11.21
N TRP A 316 -44.57 23.45 -12.14
CA TRP A 316 -44.31 24.31 -13.30
C TRP A 316 -44.53 23.60 -14.65
N SER A 317 -45.19 22.43 -14.68
CA SER A 317 -45.78 21.97 -15.94
C SER A 317 -47.04 22.77 -16.23
N ASP A 318 -46.86 23.91 -16.90
CA ASP A 318 -47.94 24.62 -17.58
C ASP A 318 -48.43 23.71 -18.72
N ASP A 319 -49.39 22.84 -18.41
CA ASP A 319 -50.23 22.19 -19.40
C ASP A 319 -51.15 23.27 -19.99
N GLU A 320 -50.65 23.98 -21.01
CA GLU A 320 -51.49 24.72 -21.95
C GLU A 320 -52.11 23.75 -22.98
N GLU A 321 -53.41 23.95 -23.21
CA GLU A 321 -54.39 23.12 -23.95
C GLU A 321 -53.99 22.63 -25.36
#